data_AF-A0AAW9A8D1-F1
#
_entry.id   AF-A0AAW9A8D1-F1
#
_cell.length_a   1.000
_cell.length_b   1.000
_cell.length_c   1.000
_cell.angle_alpha   90.00
_cell.angle_beta   90.00
_cell.angle_gamma   90.00
#
_symmetry.space_group_name_H-M   'P 1'
#
loop_
_entity.id
_entity.type
_entity.pdbx_description
1 polymer ?
#
loop_
_entity_poly.entity_id
_entity_poly.type
_entity_poly.pdbx_seq_one_letter_code
_entity_poly.pdbx_strand_id
1 'polypeptide(L)'
;MKYFLFECKKMLKKKSIWVAVILSVVAIAAFYFFNYSVAERVHKTRMLDLETSQIDIPEKLAKDRIDLEEAKEAGESAKALDLEHGISIYEKMLEEKKFQWDNIMDGNWAAISEKQYEQLNYFAVTSKSQNFPVHSIMDQHVSMFTVRASAEERRLVAEIGVEPMVQWDSFAPYHPTMYDNHDGKVLEMWEMGTKRYGKQGFYFLYQVIPAFIIPFIILIGCFVFGNNVSSEATKKRRSLNLYAVLPVKKRQLFFAKYFSGLLFTVIFVVFILCVPLISSLFTSGVGSLQYPVLIYDGPAESPFGFESTILNEWTDMFHFITLREYFGTVLLLTIVLVVFMFSIYYLLSLFIKSPTVNAAILLIVTFFGMTVLSKAPYNPFTYVDIHRVVNREFAVVNFNEAITVGNGLMVLGMIGVIAIGLCYLRFRRFVVE
;
A
#
# COMPACT_ATOMS: atom_id res chain seq x y z
N MET A 1 18.95 -21.99 26.54
CA MET A 1 17.61 -22.45 26.11
C MET A 1 16.55 -22.39 27.21
N LYS A 2 16.76 -22.97 28.41
CA LYS A 2 15.75 -22.97 29.50
C LYS A 2 15.22 -21.58 29.89
N TYR A 3 16.09 -20.57 30.00
CA TYR A 3 15.68 -19.19 30.35
C TYR A 3 14.85 -18.49 29.28
N PHE A 4 15.20 -18.69 28.00
CA PHE A 4 14.43 -18.16 26.88
C PHE A 4 13.01 -18.73 26.89
N LEU A 5 12.87 -20.05 27.01
CA LEU A 5 11.56 -20.71 27.10
C LEU A 5 10.76 -20.24 28.33
N PHE A 6 11.43 -19.97 29.45
CA PHE A 6 10.79 -19.42 30.63
C PHE A 6 10.21 -18.02 30.36
N GLU A 7 10.97 -17.10 29.77
CA GLU A 7 10.47 -15.77 29.42
C GLU A 7 9.34 -15.86 28.39
N CYS A 8 9.43 -16.76 27.40
CA CYS A 8 8.33 -17.00 26.45
C CYS A 8 7.04 -17.47 27.13
N LYS A 9 7.12 -18.48 28.00
CA LYS A 9 5.96 -18.97 28.77
C LYS A 9 5.38 -17.87 29.66
N LYS A 10 6.23 -17.03 30.25
CA LYS A 10 5.81 -15.91 31.08
C LYS A 10 5.02 -14.87 30.30
N MET A 11 5.46 -14.53 29.09
CA MET A 11 4.74 -13.61 28.20
C MET A 11 3.36 -14.18 27.82
N LEU A 12 3.30 -15.44 27.39
CA LEU A 12 2.04 -16.11 27.02
C LEU A 12 1.03 -16.20 28.17
N LYS A 13 1.45 -16.13 29.43
CA LYS A 13 0.55 -16.14 30.60
C LYS A 13 -0.02 -14.76 30.97
N LYS A 14 0.50 -13.66 30.41
CA LYS A 14 0.04 -12.31 30.76
C LYS A 14 -1.29 -12.00 30.08
N LYS A 15 -2.38 -11.88 30.85
CA LYS A 15 -3.72 -11.53 30.33
C LYS A 15 -3.72 -10.23 29.50
N SER A 16 -2.96 -9.22 29.91
CA SER A 16 -2.88 -7.93 29.20
C SER A 16 -2.34 -8.07 27.77
N ILE A 17 -1.46 -9.03 27.53
CA ILE A 17 -0.93 -9.29 26.18
C ILE A 17 -2.05 -9.83 25.29
N TRP A 18 -2.81 -10.82 25.75
CA TRP A 18 -3.94 -11.37 25.00
C TRP A 18 -5.03 -10.36 24.73
N VAL A 19 -5.35 -9.49 25.70
CA VAL A 19 -6.31 -8.39 25.49
C VAL A 19 -5.83 -7.47 24.37
N ALA A 20 -4.55 -7.05 24.39
CA ALA A 20 -4.00 -6.20 23.34
C ALA A 20 -4.02 -6.89 21.97
N VAL A 21 -3.63 -8.18 21.90
CA VAL A 21 -3.64 -8.95 20.65
C VAL A 21 -5.06 -9.08 20.09
N ILE A 22 -6.05 -9.42 20.92
CA ILE A 22 -7.45 -9.53 20.50
C ILE A 22 -7.97 -8.17 20.01
N LEU A 23 -7.69 -7.08 20.72
CA LEU A 23 -8.08 -5.73 20.29
C LEU A 23 -7.46 -5.36 18.94
N SER A 24 -6.18 -5.68 18.71
CA SER A 24 -5.52 -5.47 17.41
C SER A 24 -6.14 -6.31 16.29
N VAL A 25 -6.47 -7.58 16.55
CA VAL A 25 -7.15 -8.44 15.58
C VAL A 25 -8.52 -7.88 15.23
N VAL A 26 -9.33 -7.51 16.24
CA VAL A 26 -10.66 -6.93 16.02
C VAL A 26 -10.56 -5.61 15.26
N ALA A 27 -9.60 -4.74 15.59
CA ALA A 27 -9.42 -3.47 14.90
C ALA A 27 -9.05 -3.65 13.41
N ILE A 28 -8.09 -4.54 13.11
CA ILE A 28 -7.67 -4.79 11.73
C ILE A 28 -8.73 -5.53 10.92
N ALA A 29 -9.44 -6.48 11.54
CA ALA A 29 -10.58 -7.14 10.90
C ALA A 29 -11.72 -6.15 10.62
N ALA A 30 -12.07 -5.29 11.58
CA ALA A 30 -13.08 -4.24 11.37
C ALA A 30 -12.66 -3.28 10.26
N PHE A 31 -11.39 -2.89 10.20
CA PHE A 31 -10.87 -2.04 9.13
C PHE A 31 -10.96 -2.72 7.75
N TYR A 32 -10.65 -4.02 7.67
CA TYR A 32 -10.86 -4.81 6.46
C TYR A 32 -12.33 -4.84 6.04
N PHE A 33 -13.26 -5.17 6.96
CA PHE A 33 -14.69 -5.24 6.64
C PHE A 33 -15.27 -3.87 6.26
N PHE A 34 -14.78 -2.79 6.87
CA PHE A 34 -15.15 -1.44 6.46
C PHE A 34 -14.70 -1.17 5.02
N ASN A 35 -13.45 -1.44 4.67
CA ASN A 35 -12.96 -1.28 3.29
C ASN A 35 -13.72 -2.17 2.31
N TYR A 36 -13.97 -3.42 2.67
CA TYR A 36 -14.76 -4.35 1.88
C TYR A 36 -16.17 -3.81 1.61
N SER A 37 -16.84 -3.23 2.62
CA SER A 37 -18.18 -2.64 2.46
C SER A 37 -18.18 -1.46 1.49
N VAL A 38 -17.09 -0.68 1.45
CA VAL A 38 -16.92 0.42 0.50
C VAL A 38 -16.64 -0.12 -0.90
N ALA A 39 -15.73 -1.09 -1.03
CA ALA A 39 -15.40 -1.75 -2.29
C ALA A 39 -16.65 -2.37 -2.94
N GLU A 40 -17.45 -3.07 -2.14
CA GLU A 40 -18.69 -3.72 -2.56
C GLU A 40 -19.74 -2.70 -2.99
N ARG A 41 -19.84 -1.56 -2.30
CA ARG A 41 -20.74 -0.47 -2.70
C ARG A 41 -20.34 0.10 -4.06
N VAL A 42 -19.07 0.41 -4.26
CA VAL A 42 -18.56 0.92 -5.54
C VAL A 42 -18.83 -0.08 -6.66
N HIS A 43 -18.53 -1.36 -6.43
CA HIS A 43 -18.80 -2.42 -7.40
C HIS A 43 -20.30 -2.54 -7.72
N LYS A 44 -21.18 -2.54 -6.72
CA LYS A 44 -22.64 -2.59 -6.92
C LYS A 44 -23.18 -1.38 -7.67
N THR A 45 -22.73 -0.18 -7.33
CA THR A 45 -23.13 1.05 -8.03
C THR A 45 -22.74 0.98 -9.51
N ARG A 46 -21.54 0.46 -9.82
CA ARG A 46 -21.12 0.23 -11.20
C ARG A 46 -21.99 -0.81 -11.91
N MET A 47 -22.28 -1.94 -11.26
CA MET A 47 -23.16 -2.95 -11.85
C MET A 47 -24.56 -2.39 -12.12
N LEU A 48 -25.09 -1.58 -11.21
CA LEU A 48 -26.38 -0.92 -11.41
C LEU A 48 -26.37 0.06 -12.58
N ASP A 49 -25.29 0.85 -12.76
CA ASP A 49 -25.13 1.73 -13.92
C ASP A 49 -25.12 0.93 -15.24
N LEU A 50 -24.39 -0.19 -15.28
CA LEU A 50 -24.34 -1.07 -16.46
C LEU A 50 -25.71 -1.71 -16.75
N GLU A 51 -26.43 -2.18 -15.73
CA GLU A 51 -27.78 -2.74 -15.87
C GLU A 51 -28.77 -1.68 -16.36
N THR A 52 -28.78 -0.50 -15.74
CA THR A 52 -29.72 0.58 -16.05
C THR A 52 -29.47 1.13 -17.46
N SER A 53 -28.20 1.22 -17.88
CA SER A 53 -27.84 1.66 -19.23
C SER A 53 -28.32 0.74 -20.34
N GLN A 54 -28.57 -0.55 -20.04
CA GLN A 54 -29.16 -1.48 -21.00
C GLN A 54 -30.66 -1.22 -21.24
N ILE A 55 -31.30 -0.39 -20.42
CA ILE A 55 -32.70 0.01 -20.55
C ILE A 55 -32.77 1.45 -21.07
N ASP A 56 -32.08 2.37 -20.39
CA ASP A 56 -32.16 3.81 -20.64
C ASP A 56 -31.59 4.21 -22.01
N ILE A 57 -30.46 3.62 -22.43
CA ILE A 57 -29.84 3.97 -23.71
C ILE A 57 -30.70 3.50 -24.89
N PRO A 58 -31.20 2.25 -24.95
CA PRO A 58 -32.14 1.84 -26.00
C PRO A 58 -33.42 2.68 -26.08
N GLU A 59 -34.01 3.05 -24.94
CA GLU A 59 -35.21 3.91 -24.92
C GLU A 59 -34.90 5.29 -25.52
N LYS A 60 -33.78 5.89 -25.11
CA LYS A 60 -33.31 7.15 -25.69
C LYS A 60 -33.04 7.03 -27.19
N LEU A 61 -32.34 5.97 -27.62
CA LEU A 61 -32.05 5.73 -29.03
C LEU A 61 -33.33 5.57 -29.87
N ALA A 62 -34.35 4.91 -29.34
CA ALA A 62 -35.64 4.77 -30.01
C ALA A 62 -36.31 6.13 -30.21
N LYS A 63 -36.27 7.00 -29.20
CA LYS A 63 -36.77 8.37 -29.29
C LYS A 63 -35.97 9.23 -30.27
N ASP A 64 -34.65 9.24 -30.15
CA ASP A 64 -33.77 10.05 -31.01
C ASP A 64 -33.92 9.65 -32.49
N ARG A 65 -34.22 8.38 -32.78
CA ARG A 65 -34.52 7.89 -34.15
C ARG A 65 -35.85 8.43 -34.69
N ILE A 66 -36.89 8.52 -33.86
CA ILE A 66 -38.17 9.14 -34.25
C ILE A 66 -37.94 10.62 -34.53
N ASP A 67 -37.27 11.33 -33.62
CA ASP A 67 -36.96 12.76 -33.76
C ASP A 67 -36.09 13.03 -35.01
N LEU A 68 -35.22 12.08 -35.39
CA LEU A 68 -34.41 12.14 -36.60
C LEU A 68 -35.26 12.02 -37.87
N GLU A 69 -36.21 11.09 -37.90
CA GLU A 69 -37.15 10.94 -39.02
C GLU A 69 -37.99 12.22 -39.19
N GLU A 70 -38.53 12.77 -38.10
CA GLU A 70 -39.28 14.03 -38.11
C GLU A 70 -38.43 15.22 -38.62
N ALA A 71 -37.18 15.33 -38.17
CA ALA A 71 -36.26 16.38 -38.61
C ALA A 71 -35.94 16.26 -40.12
N LYS A 72 -35.81 15.04 -40.64
CA LYS A 72 -35.60 14.78 -42.07
C LYS A 72 -36.84 15.16 -42.89
N GLU A 73 -38.04 14.82 -42.43
CA GLU A 73 -39.29 15.19 -43.08
C GLU A 73 -39.52 16.70 -43.08
N ALA A 74 -39.15 17.39 -42.00
CA ALA A 74 -39.23 18.86 -41.88
C ALA A 74 -38.15 19.61 -42.66
N GLY A 75 -37.15 18.92 -43.23
CA GLY A 75 -36.03 19.53 -43.94
C GLY A 75 -34.98 20.21 -43.04
N GLU A 76 -34.96 19.89 -41.73
CA GLU A 76 -34.05 20.46 -40.73
C GLU A 76 -32.67 19.77 -40.76
N SER A 77 -31.91 19.96 -41.83
CA SER A 77 -30.65 19.25 -42.09
C SER A 77 -29.61 19.30 -40.95
N ALA A 78 -29.42 20.46 -40.29
CA ALA A 78 -28.47 20.60 -39.19
C ALA A 78 -28.87 19.74 -37.98
N LYS A 79 -30.14 19.77 -37.59
CA LYS A 79 -30.67 18.98 -36.48
C LYS A 79 -30.60 17.48 -36.79
N ALA A 80 -30.91 17.08 -38.02
CA ALA A 80 -30.80 15.69 -38.45
C ALA A 80 -29.35 15.18 -38.35
N LEU A 81 -28.36 15.99 -38.75
CA LEU A 81 -26.95 15.63 -38.63
C LEU A 81 -26.50 15.51 -37.16
N ASP A 82 -26.93 16.43 -36.30
CA ASP A 82 -26.64 16.37 -34.86
C ASP A 82 -27.25 15.11 -34.21
N LEU A 83 -28.49 14.76 -34.57
CA LEU A 83 -29.16 13.55 -34.10
C LEU A 83 -28.49 12.28 -34.60
N GLU A 84 -28.08 12.21 -35.87
CA GLU A 84 -27.33 11.07 -36.41
C GLU A 84 -26.01 10.87 -35.67
N HIS A 85 -25.28 11.94 -35.40
CA HIS A 85 -24.05 11.88 -34.64
C HIS A 85 -24.30 11.41 -33.20
N GLY A 86 -25.32 11.95 -32.55
CA GLY A 86 -25.74 11.55 -31.20
C GLY A 86 -26.11 10.06 -31.12
N ILE A 87 -26.93 9.57 -32.05
CA ILE A 87 -27.32 8.16 -32.16
C ILE A 87 -26.07 7.27 -32.27
N SER A 88 -25.12 7.62 -33.14
CA SER A 88 -23.88 6.85 -33.32
C SER A 88 -23.05 6.77 -32.03
N ILE A 89 -22.96 7.86 -31.26
CA ILE A 89 -22.27 7.86 -29.96
C ILE A 89 -22.99 6.95 -28.95
N TYR A 90 -24.32 7.06 -28.85
CA TYR A 90 -25.11 6.26 -27.90
C TYR A 90 -25.09 4.77 -28.25
N GLU A 91 -25.10 4.41 -29.53
CA GLU A 91 -24.95 3.02 -29.99
C GLU A 91 -23.61 2.44 -29.57
N LYS A 92 -22.51 3.17 -29.80
CA LYS A 92 -21.17 2.75 -29.37
C LYS A 92 -21.08 2.61 -27.85
N MET A 93 -21.63 3.56 -27.09
CA MET A 93 -21.66 3.49 -25.64
C MET A 93 -22.47 2.27 -25.14
N LEU A 94 -23.61 1.96 -25.77
CA LEU A 94 -24.41 0.78 -25.43
C LEU A 94 -23.64 -0.51 -25.70
N GLU A 95 -22.95 -0.60 -26.85
CA GLU A 95 -22.09 -1.73 -27.19
C GLU A 95 -20.98 -1.92 -26.15
N GLU A 96 -20.32 -0.84 -25.75
CA GLU A 96 -19.27 -0.87 -24.73
C GLU A 96 -19.80 -1.32 -23.36
N LYS A 97 -20.96 -0.81 -22.92
CA LYS A 97 -21.57 -1.19 -21.65
C LYS A 97 -22.07 -2.63 -21.66
N LYS A 98 -22.67 -3.10 -22.74
CA LYS A 98 -23.04 -4.53 -22.91
C LYS A 98 -21.83 -5.43 -22.86
N PHE A 99 -20.76 -5.09 -23.58
CA PHE A 99 -19.51 -5.82 -23.53
C PHE A 99 -18.96 -5.93 -22.10
N GLN A 100 -18.97 -4.83 -21.33
CA GLN A 100 -18.53 -4.88 -19.94
C GLN A 100 -19.45 -5.74 -19.09
N TRP A 101 -20.77 -5.58 -19.20
CA TRP A 101 -21.74 -6.36 -18.44
C TRP A 101 -21.56 -7.87 -18.66
N ASP A 102 -21.56 -8.30 -19.93
CA ASP A 102 -21.46 -9.72 -20.30
C ASP A 102 -20.16 -10.32 -19.76
N ASN A 103 -19.03 -9.64 -19.96
CA ASN A 103 -17.74 -10.14 -19.49
C ASN A 103 -17.58 -10.10 -17.95
N ILE A 104 -18.23 -9.17 -17.24
CA ILE A 104 -18.22 -9.18 -15.77
C ILE A 104 -19.04 -10.37 -15.26
N MET A 105 -20.22 -10.61 -15.86
CA MET A 105 -21.09 -11.72 -15.47
C MET A 105 -20.43 -13.08 -15.74
N ASP A 106 -19.66 -13.19 -16.82
CA ASP A 106 -18.89 -14.39 -17.17
C ASP A 106 -17.54 -14.49 -16.43
N GLY A 107 -17.15 -13.46 -15.66
CA GLY A 107 -15.85 -13.39 -14.99
C GLY A 107 -14.65 -13.30 -15.94
N ASN A 108 -14.86 -12.86 -17.18
CA ASN A 108 -13.84 -12.69 -18.21
C ASN A 108 -13.09 -11.35 -18.06
N TRP A 109 -12.32 -11.25 -16.98
CA TRP A 109 -11.52 -10.06 -16.66
C TRP A 109 -10.43 -9.78 -17.70
N ALA A 110 -9.98 -10.80 -18.42
CA ALA A 110 -8.98 -10.67 -19.47
C ALA A 110 -9.50 -9.79 -20.61
N ALA A 111 -10.70 -10.08 -21.13
CA ALA A 111 -11.31 -9.29 -22.21
C ALA A 111 -11.61 -7.84 -21.80
N ILE A 112 -12.06 -7.63 -20.56
CA ILE A 112 -12.28 -6.28 -20.02
C ILE A 112 -10.97 -5.49 -19.97
N SER A 113 -9.91 -6.12 -19.47
CA SER A 113 -8.60 -5.49 -19.31
C SER A 113 -7.93 -5.22 -20.66
N GLU A 114 -8.13 -6.09 -21.65
CA GLU A 114 -7.63 -5.88 -23.02
C GLU A 114 -8.28 -4.64 -23.64
N LYS A 115 -9.61 -4.52 -23.55
CA LYS A 115 -10.32 -3.32 -24.06
C LYS A 115 -9.88 -2.04 -23.36
N GLN A 116 -9.64 -2.10 -22.04
CA GLN A 116 -9.09 -0.98 -21.28
C GLN A 116 -7.65 -0.65 -21.71
N TYR A 117 -6.83 -1.65 -22.00
CA TYR A 117 -5.49 -1.47 -22.56
C TYR A 117 -5.54 -0.77 -23.91
N GLU A 118 -6.37 -1.25 -24.85
CA GLU A 118 -6.51 -0.64 -26.18
C GLU A 118 -6.84 0.85 -26.08
N GLN A 119 -7.77 1.22 -25.20
CA GLN A 119 -8.14 2.61 -24.98
C GLN A 119 -7.00 3.45 -24.37
N LEU A 120 -6.36 2.96 -23.30
CA LEU A 120 -5.26 3.69 -22.65
C LEU A 120 -4.04 3.78 -23.58
N ASN A 121 -3.79 2.75 -24.37
CA ASN A 121 -2.73 2.72 -25.37
C ASN A 121 -3.03 3.68 -26.53
N TYR A 122 -4.29 3.80 -26.96
CA TYR A 122 -4.70 4.83 -27.91
C TYR A 122 -4.38 6.23 -27.39
N PHE A 123 -4.68 6.52 -26.12
CA PHE A 123 -4.30 7.79 -25.50
C PHE A 123 -2.77 7.98 -25.47
N ALA A 124 -2.01 6.95 -25.08
CA ALA A 124 -0.56 7.01 -25.06
C ALA A 124 0.05 7.28 -26.46
N VAL A 125 -0.37 6.54 -27.47
CA VAL A 125 0.14 6.67 -28.85
C VAL A 125 -0.24 8.03 -29.43
N THR A 126 -1.49 8.46 -29.24
CA THR A 126 -1.96 9.76 -29.74
C THR A 126 -1.19 10.89 -29.05
N SER A 127 -1.01 10.83 -27.73
CA SER A 127 -0.23 11.83 -26.98
C SER A 127 1.21 11.92 -27.45
N LYS A 128 1.84 10.78 -27.70
CA LYS A 128 3.21 10.75 -28.24
C LYS A 128 3.28 11.34 -29.65
N SER A 129 2.30 11.05 -30.51
CA SER A 129 2.27 11.56 -31.89
C SER A 129 2.05 13.09 -31.95
N GLN A 130 1.25 13.62 -31.03
CA GLN A 130 0.92 15.05 -30.95
C GLN A 130 1.88 15.84 -30.05
N ASN A 131 2.77 15.15 -29.33
CA ASN A 131 3.62 15.73 -28.29
C ASN A 131 2.81 16.53 -27.25
N PHE A 132 1.63 16.02 -26.90
CA PHE A 132 0.67 16.68 -26.01
C PHE A 132 -0.21 15.66 -25.25
N PRO A 133 -0.46 15.80 -23.94
CA PRO A 133 -1.36 14.91 -23.21
C PRO A 133 -2.81 15.03 -23.73
N VAL A 134 -3.36 13.93 -24.23
CA VAL A 134 -4.69 13.90 -24.88
C VAL A 134 -5.82 13.88 -23.86
N HIS A 135 -5.53 13.45 -22.64
CA HIS A 135 -6.51 13.38 -21.56
C HIS A 135 -6.26 14.46 -20.50
N SER A 136 -7.29 15.23 -20.19
CA SER A 136 -7.28 16.27 -19.15
C SER A 136 -8.58 16.27 -18.38
N ILE A 137 -8.51 16.58 -17.09
CA ILE A 137 -9.67 16.76 -16.21
C ILE A 137 -9.73 18.24 -15.85
N MET A 138 -10.76 18.94 -16.33
CA MET A 138 -10.94 20.39 -16.14
C MET A 138 -9.64 21.18 -16.40
N ASP A 139 -9.05 20.99 -17.58
CA ASP A 139 -7.82 21.64 -18.06
C ASP A 139 -6.50 21.24 -17.36
N GLN A 140 -6.52 20.30 -16.40
CA GLN A 140 -5.29 19.71 -15.86
C GLN A 140 -5.02 18.37 -16.53
N HIS A 141 -3.79 18.21 -17.04
CA HIS A 141 -3.41 17.03 -17.80
C HIS A 141 -3.10 15.84 -16.88
N VAL A 142 -3.56 14.65 -17.29
CA VAL A 142 -3.06 13.40 -16.71
C VAL A 142 -1.65 13.17 -17.26
N SER A 143 -0.70 12.85 -16.38
CA SER A 143 0.69 12.73 -16.79
C SER A 143 0.88 11.61 -17.81
N MET A 144 1.79 11.83 -18.76
CA MET A 144 2.06 10.81 -19.78
C MET A 144 2.62 9.52 -19.15
N PHE A 145 3.32 9.64 -18.03
CA PHE A 145 3.79 8.50 -17.25
C PHE A 145 2.60 7.66 -16.75
N THR A 146 1.58 8.30 -16.17
CA THR A 146 0.39 7.61 -15.68
C THR A 146 -0.38 6.91 -16.79
N VAL A 147 -0.54 7.55 -17.96
CA VAL A 147 -1.21 6.91 -19.10
C VAL A 147 -0.44 5.65 -19.54
N ARG A 148 0.88 5.73 -19.70
CA ARG A 148 1.73 4.58 -20.09
C ARG A 148 1.71 3.46 -19.04
N ALA A 149 1.90 3.80 -17.77
CA ALA A 149 1.90 2.84 -16.68
C ALA A 149 0.55 2.14 -16.54
N SER A 150 -0.56 2.90 -16.66
CA SER A 150 -1.91 2.33 -16.61
C SER A 150 -2.17 1.38 -17.79
N ALA A 151 -1.78 1.76 -19.01
CA ALA A 151 -1.92 0.89 -20.18
C ALA A 151 -1.17 -0.42 -19.98
N GLU A 152 0.11 -0.35 -19.60
CA GLU A 152 0.94 -1.53 -19.41
C GLU A 152 0.45 -2.42 -18.26
N GLU A 153 -0.05 -1.83 -17.17
CA GLU A 153 -0.73 -2.59 -16.11
C GLU A 153 -1.91 -3.39 -16.67
N ARG A 154 -2.76 -2.78 -17.50
CA ARG A 154 -3.93 -3.45 -18.09
C ARG A 154 -3.55 -4.54 -19.06
N ARG A 155 -2.50 -4.35 -19.86
CA ARG A 155 -1.93 -5.40 -20.72
C ARG A 155 -1.54 -6.62 -19.88
N LEU A 156 -0.78 -6.41 -18.80
CA LEU A 156 -0.35 -7.50 -17.91
C LEU A 156 -1.53 -8.17 -17.19
N VAL A 157 -2.52 -7.39 -16.73
CA VAL A 157 -3.74 -7.95 -16.11
C VAL A 157 -4.53 -8.77 -17.12
N ALA A 158 -4.63 -8.34 -18.38
CA ALA A 158 -5.29 -9.07 -19.46
C ALA A 158 -4.60 -10.41 -19.74
N GLU A 159 -3.26 -10.41 -19.83
CA GLU A 159 -2.45 -11.61 -20.06
C GLU A 159 -2.59 -12.66 -18.95
N ILE A 160 -2.65 -12.22 -17.70
CA ILE A 160 -2.74 -13.13 -16.54
C ILE A 160 -4.20 -13.51 -16.26
N GLY A 161 -5.17 -12.70 -16.68
CA GLY A 161 -6.59 -12.91 -16.46
C GLY A 161 -7.01 -12.73 -15.00
N VAL A 162 -6.36 -11.84 -14.25
CA VAL A 162 -6.71 -11.57 -12.84
C VAL A 162 -7.81 -10.52 -12.74
N GLU A 163 -8.68 -10.67 -11.73
CA GLU A 163 -9.65 -9.62 -11.40
C GLU A 163 -8.90 -8.35 -10.97
N PRO A 164 -9.17 -7.19 -11.61
CA PRO A 164 -8.55 -5.92 -11.23
C PRO A 164 -9.13 -5.39 -9.92
N MET A 165 -8.40 -4.50 -9.24
CA MET A 165 -8.94 -3.78 -8.09
C MET A 165 -10.17 -2.95 -8.49
N VAL A 166 -11.15 -2.86 -7.59
CA VAL A 166 -12.38 -2.11 -7.86
C VAL A 166 -12.07 -0.61 -7.90
N GLN A 167 -12.52 0.07 -8.94
CA GLN A 167 -12.40 1.52 -9.14
C GLN A 167 -13.74 2.10 -9.57
N TRP A 168 -13.91 3.40 -9.40
CA TRP A 168 -15.12 4.12 -9.82
C TRP A 168 -15.14 4.30 -11.33
N ASP A 169 -14.01 4.75 -11.90
CA ASP A 169 -13.82 4.76 -13.34
C ASP A 169 -13.43 3.35 -13.80
N SER A 170 -14.23 2.81 -14.71
CA SER A 170 -14.02 1.50 -15.29
C SER A 170 -13.67 1.52 -16.77
N PHE A 171 -13.76 2.70 -17.39
CA PHE A 171 -13.47 2.88 -18.79
C PHE A 171 -11.99 3.21 -18.96
N ALA A 172 -11.50 4.21 -18.23
CA ALA A 172 -10.08 4.59 -18.21
C ALA A 172 -9.51 4.41 -16.79
N PRO A 173 -9.29 3.18 -16.32
CA PRO A 173 -8.97 2.91 -14.92
C PRO A 173 -7.49 3.21 -14.61
N TYR A 174 -7.17 4.50 -14.43
CA TYR A 174 -5.81 4.98 -14.20
C TYR A 174 -5.16 4.40 -12.92
N HIS A 175 -3.84 4.27 -12.98
CA HIS A 175 -2.94 4.02 -11.86
C HIS A 175 -2.38 5.35 -11.38
N PRO A 176 -2.79 5.88 -10.22
CA PRO A 176 -2.26 7.16 -9.76
C PRO A 176 -0.76 7.05 -9.52
N THR A 177 0.03 7.97 -10.10
CA THR A 177 1.50 7.98 -9.94
C THR A 177 1.99 9.27 -9.32
N MET A 178 3.27 9.29 -8.93
CA MET A 178 3.90 10.50 -8.37
C MET A 178 4.04 11.67 -9.36
N TYR A 179 3.77 11.44 -10.66
CA TYR A 179 3.84 12.47 -11.71
C TYR A 179 2.55 13.29 -11.82
N ASP A 180 1.44 12.82 -11.24
CA ASP A 180 0.17 13.52 -11.29
C ASP A 180 0.10 14.54 -10.15
N ASN A 181 0.12 15.83 -10.50
CA ASN A 181 -0.01 16.93 -9.53
C ASN A 181 -1.27 17.73 -9.84
N HIS A 182 -2.39 17.28 -9.27
CA HIS A 182 -3.69 17.92 -9.40
C HIS A 182 -4.01 18.78 -8.17
N ASP A 183 -4.81 19.84 -8.35
CA ASP A 183 -5.27 20.68 -7.26
C ASP A 183 -6.80 20.93 -7.28
N GLY A 184 -7.31 21.51 -6.19
CA GLY A 184 -8.71 21.90 -6.06
C GLY A 184 -9.71 20.76 -6.32
N LYS A 185 -10.74 21.06 -7.13
CA LYS A 185 -11.78 20.08 -7.50
C LYS A 185 -11.24 18.95 -8.39
N VAL A 186 -10.18 19.21 -9.15
CA VAL A 186 -9.59 18.19 -10.03
C VAL A 186 -8.94 17.10 -9.20
N LEU A 187 -8.26 17.46 -8.11
CA LEU A 187 -7.71 16.48 -7.16
C LEU A 187 -8.82 15.59 -6.58
N GLU A 188 -9.96 16.15 -6.18
CA GLU A 188 -11.08 15.37 -5.65
C GLU A 188 -11.66 14.40 -6.69
N MET A 189 -11.82 14.85 -7.94
CA MET A 189 -12.28 14.00 -9.05
C MET A 189 -11.26 12.92 -9.40
N TRP A 190 -9.98 13.28 -9.44
CA TRP A 190 -8.87 12.36 -9.69
C TRP A 190 -8.79 11.29 -8.61
N GLU A 191 -8.80 11.68 -7.34
CA GLU A 191 -8.80 10.73 -6.23
C GLU A 191 -10.05 9.85 -6.27
N MET A 192 -11.23 10.40 -6.55
CA MET A 192 -12.46 9.60 -6.62
C MET A 192 -12.43 8.57 -7.76
N GLY A 193 -11.99 8.99 -8.96
CA GLY A 193 -11.95 8.14 -10.14
C GLY A 193 -10.85 7.08 -10.08
N THR A 194 -9.69 7.43 -9.53
CA THR A 194 -8.50 6.56 -9.53
C THR A 194 -8.35 5.71 -8.26
N LYS A 195 -9.08 6.01 -7.18
CA LYS A 195 -8.97 5.26 -5.93
C LYS A 195 -9.36 3.79 -6.13
N ARG A 196 -8.42 2.93 -5.74
CA ARG A 196 -8.51 1.47 -5.86
C ARG A 196 -8.94 0.85 -4.55
N TYR A 197 -9.93 -0.02 -4.63
CA TYR A 197 -10.46 -0.75 -3.50
C TYR A 197 -10.16 -2.24 -3.64
N GLY A 198 -9.34 -2.75 -2.72
CA GLY A 198 -9.05 -4.17 -2.60
C GLY A 198 -10.20 -4.90 -1.92
N LYS A 199 -11.00 -5.63 -2.70
CA LYS A 199 -12.04 -6.54 -2.18
C LYS A 199 -11.42 -7.81 -1.56
N GLN A 200 -10.37 -8.31 -2.19
CA GLN A 200 -9.62 -9.51 -1.80
C GLN A 200 -8.52 -9.19 -0.78
N GLY A 201 -8.10 -10.17 0.02
CA GLY A 201 -7.16 -9.98 1.13
C GLY A 201 -5.82 -9.38 0.74
N PHE A 202 -5.16 -9.91 -0.30
CA PHE A 202 -3.88 -9.39 -0.79
C PHE A 202 -4.01 -7.98 -1.36
N TYR A 203 -5.08 -7.69 -2.10
CA TYR A 203 -5.30 -6.36 -2.67
C TYR A 203 -5.57 -5.32 -1.59
N PHE A 204 -6.29 -5.69 -0.52
CA PHE A 204 -6.45 -4.83 0.64
C PHE A 204 -5.11 -4.54 1.32
N LEU A 205 -4.27 -5.56 1.53
CA LEU A 205 -2.94 -5.35 2.11
C LEU A 205 -2.11 -4.39 1.25
N TYR A 206 -2.10 -4.58 -0.06
CA TYR A 206 -1.44 -3.68 -1.00
C TYR A 206 -1.94 -2.24 -0.88
N GLN A 207 -3.26 -2.05 -0.78
CA GLN A 207 -3.90 -0.74 -0.62
C GLN A 207 -3.52 -0.02 0.68
N VAL A 208 -3.34 -0.75 1.80
CA VAL A 208 -3.11 -0.13 3.13
C VAL A 208 -1.65 0.05 3.51
N ILE A 209 -0.72 -0.67 2.86
CA ILE A 209 0.72 -0.53 3.10
C ILE A 209 1.22 0.91 2.87
N PRO A 210 0.81 1.63 1.79
CA PRO A 210 1.14 3.05 1.60
C PRO A 210 0.70 3.97 2.73
N ALA A 211 -0.32 3.59 3.53
CA ALA A 211 -0.87 4.40 4.60
C ALA A 211 -0.10 4.31 5.94
N PHE A 212 1.18 3.91 5.91
CA PHE A 212 2.06 3.77 7.08
C PHE A 212 1.55 2.81 8.18
N ILE A 213 0.70 1.84 7.84
CA ILE A 213 0.12 0.93 8.84
C ILE A 213 1.19 0.04 9.52
N ILE A 214 2.24 -0.35 8.79
CA ILE A 214 3.29 -1.26 9.31
C ILE A 214 4.04 -0.65 10.50
N PRO A 215 4.62 0.56 10.43
CA PRO A 215 5.25 1.21 11.58
C PRO A 215 4.34 1.29 12.82
N PHE A 216 3.05 1.58 12.65
CA PHE A 216 2.10 1.59 13.77
C PHE A 216 1.90 0.21 14.40
N ILE A 217 1.77 -0.85 13.59
CA ILE A 217 1.68 -2.24 14.09
C ILE A 217 2.97 -2.60 14.86
N ILE A 218 4.15 -2.21 14.36
CA ILE A 218 5.43 -2.43 15.05
C ILE A 218 5.45 -1.69 16.39
N LEU A 219 5.02 -0.42 16.44
CA LEU A 219 4.94 0.36 17.67
C LEU A 219 4.04 -0.31 18.72
N ILE A 220 2.87 -0.83 18.31
CA ILE A 220 1.97 -1.59 19.18
C ILE A 220 2.66 -2.86 19.67
N GLY A 221 3.33 -3.61 18.79
CA GLY A 221 4.10 -4.79 19.16
C GLY A 221 5.20 -4.49 20.18
N CYS A 222 5.99 -3.44 19.94
CA CYS A 222 7.00 -2.93 20.86
C CYS A 222 6.40 -2.55 22.21
N PHE A 223 5.24 -1.88 22.21
CA PHE A 223 4.53 -1.55 23.44
C PHE A 223 4.05 -2.82 24.17
N VAL A 224 3.50 -3.82 23.49
CA VAL A 224 3.01 -5.03 24.16
C VAL A 224 4.15 -5.89 24.72
N PHE A 225 5.23 -6.08 23.94
CA PHE A 225 6.26 -7.08 24.23
C PHE A 225 7.61 -6.50 24.66
N GLY A 226 7.92 -5.26 24.31
CA GLY A 226 9.16 -4.56 24.72
C GLY A 226 9.17 -4.13 26.18
N ASN A 227 8.01 -4.13 26.85
CA ASN A 227 7.88 -3.71 28.25
C ASN A 227 8.39 -4.69 29.30
N ASN A 228 9.06 -5.77 28.90
CA ASN A 228 9.50 -6.83 29.82
C ASN A 228 10.54 -6.35 30.85
N VAL A 229 11.30 -5.29 30.57
CA VAL A 229 12.24 -4.71 31.56
C VAL A 229 11.61 -3.57 32.35
N SER A 230 11.01 -2.59 31.69
CA SER A 230 10.42 -1.42 32.33
C SER A 230 9.35 -1.79 33.37
N SER A 231 8.49 -2.78 33.06
CA SER A 231 7.44 -3.25 33.98
C SER A 231 7.95 -4.05 35.19
N GLU A 232 9.16 -4.61 35.10
CA GLU A 232 9.82 -5.37 36.18
C GLU A 232 10.82 -4.50 36.96
N ALA A 233 11.14 -3.31 36.45
CA ALA A 233 11.98 -2.31 37.09
C ALA A 233 11.17 -1.32 37.96
N THR A 234 9.84 -1.37 37.90
CA THR A 234 8.98 -0.47 38.67
C THR A 234 8.94 -0.89 40.15
N LYS A 235 8.86 0.09 41.07
CA LYS A 235 8.85 -0.15 42.53
C LYS A 235 7.79 -1.17 42.99
N LYS A 236 6.66 -1.30 42.27
CA LYS A 236 5.55 -2.21 42.58
C LYS A 236 5.84 -3.69 42.24
N ARG A 237 6.80 -4.00 41.38
CA ARG A 237 7.10 -5.37 40.92
C ARG A 237 8.61 -5.56 40.75
N ARG A 238 9.36 -5.69 41.87
CA ARG A 238 10.82 -5.86 41.89
C ARG A 238 11.29 -7.27 41.49
N SER A 239 10.68 -7.89 40.48
CA SER A 239 11.09 -9.25 40.06
C SER A 239 12.53 -9.28 39.54
N LEU A 240 13.07 -8.15 39.06
CA LEU A 240 14.49 -8.04 38.68
C LEU A 240 15.45 -8.30 39.85
N ASN A 241 15.08 -7.92 41.08
CA ASN A 241 15.91 -8.18 42.26
C ASN A 241 15.99 -9.67 42.60
N LEU A 242 14.97 -10.45 42.23
CA LEU A 242 14.99 -11.90 42.43
C LEU A 242 16.07 -12.58 41.55
N TYR A 243 16.33 -12.04 40.36
CA TYR A 243 17.40 -12.57 39.50
C TYR A 243 18.79 -12.19 39.99
N ALA A 244 18.93 -11.19 40.85
CA ALA A 244 20.20 -10.83 41.46
C ALA A 244 20.67 -11.89 42.49
N VAL A 245 19.73 -12.62 43.10
CA VAL A 245 20.03 -13.69 44.08
C VAL A 245 20.09 -15.09 43.48
N LEU A 246 19.61 -15.28 42.25
CA LEU A 246 19.70 -16.55 41.54
C LEU A 246 21.06 -16.66 40.82
N PRO A 247 21.65 -17.87 40.69
CA PRO A 247 22.92 -18.09 40.00
C PRO A 247 22.77 -18.04 38.47
N VAL A 248 22.17 -16.96 37.95
CA VAL A 248 21.93 -16.74 36.52
C VAL A 248 22.94 -15.73 35.97
N LYS A 249 23.65 -16.11 34.91
CA LYS A 249 24.58 -15.19 34.24
C LYS A 249 23.80 -14.02 33.61
N LYS A 250 24.16 -12.78 33.93
CA LYS A 250 23.50 -11.55 33.42
C LYS A 250 23.36 -11.52 31.90
N ARG A 251 24.38 -12.00 31.17
CA ARG A 251 24.36 -12.13 29.71
C ARG A 251 23.22 -13.04 29.22
N GLN A 252 23.02 -14.19 29.87
CA GLN A 252 21.96 -15.11 29.50
C GLN A 252 20.57 -14.52 29.78
N LEU A 253 20.42 -13.78 30.88
CA LEU A 253 19.17 -13.09 31.22
C LEU A 253 18.83 -11.99 30.19
N PHE A 254 19.81 -11.16 29.82
CA PHE A 254 19.63 -10.12 28.81
C PHE A 254 19.14 -10.72 27.49
N PHE A 255 19.88 -11.69 26.94
CA PHE A 255 19.53 -12.28 25.65
C PHE A 255 18.21 -13.04 25.72
N ALA A 256 17.89 -13.71 26.83
CA ALA A 256 16.59 -14.34 27.01
C ALA A 256 15.44 -13.33 26.95
N LYS A 257 15.55 -12.19 27.65
CA LYS A 257 14.50 -11.15 27.67
C LYS A 257 14.39 -10.39 26.35
N TYR A 258 15.53 -9.99 25.78
CA TYR A 258 15.57 -9.26 24.53
C TYR A 258 15.04 -10.10 23.37
N PHE A 259 15.58 -11.30 23.14
CA PHE A 259 15.15 -12.14 22.02
C PHE A 259 13.74 -12.70 22.18
N SER A 260 13.26 -12.96 23.40
CA SER A 260 11.87 -13.36 23.58
C SER A 260 10.92 -12.21 23.21
N GLY A 261 11.19 -10.99 23.70
CA GLY A 261 10.43 -9.80 23.33
C GLY A 261 10.43 -9.53 21.82
N LEU A 262 11.62 -9.60 21.20
CA LEU A 262 11.78 -9.42 19.75
C LEU A 262 11.01 -10.49 18.97
N LEU A 263 11.16 -11.78 19.32
CA LEU A 263 10.46 -12.87 18.63
C LEU A 263 8.95 -12.70 18.69
N PHE A 264 8.38 -12.39 19.86
CA PHE A 264 6.94 -12.15 19.97
C PHE A 264 6.48 -10.92 19.22
N THR A 265 7.32 -9.89 19.11
CA THR A 265 7.02 -8.69 18.32
C THR A 265 6.98 -9.03 16.82
N VAL A 266 7.96 -9.80 16.32
CA VAL A 266 7.96 -10.28 14.92
C VAL A 266 6.73 -11.16 14.65
N ILE A 267 6.46 -12.15 15.50
CA ILE A 267 5.29 -13.03 15.36
C ILE A 267 4.00 -12.21 15.38
N PHE A 268 3.88 -11.24 16.28
CA PHE A 268 2.71 -10.38 16.35
C PHE A 268 2.51 -9.56 15.08
N VAL A 269 3.56 -8.88 14.58
CA VAL A 269 3.47 -8.08 13.36
C VAL A 269 3.06 -8.95 12.17
N VAL A 270 3.72 -10.09 11.97
CA VAL A 270 3.38 -11.03 10.89
C VAL A 270 1.95 -11.54 11.04
N PHE A 271 1.55 -11.94 12.24
CA PHE A 271 0.20 -12.43 12.52
C PHE A 271 -0.86 -11.37 12.21
N ILE A 272 -0.64 -10.11 12.64
CA ILE A 272 -1.56 -9.01 12.37
C ILE A 272 -1.65 -8.71 10.86
N LEU A 273 -0.54 -8.80 10.11
CA LEU A 273 -0.57 -8.68 8.65
C LEU A 273 -1.31 -9.85 7.96
N CYS A 274 -1.40 -11.02 8.60
CA CYS A 274 -2.22 -12.13 8.12
C CYS A 274 -3.72 -11.98 8.44
N VAL A 275 -4.12 -11.11 9.37
CA VAL A 275 -5.54 -10.96 9.76
C VAL A 275 -6.43 -10.60 8.58
N PRO A 276 -6.10 -9.63 7.70
CA PRO A 276 -6.93 -9.34 6.53
C PRO A 276 -7.07 -10.53 5.57
N LEU A 277 -6.03 -11.36 5.44
CA LEU A 277 -6.08 -12.57 4.61
C LEU A 277 -7.09 -13.57 5.17
N ILE A 278 -7.08 -13.79 6.49
CA ILE A 278 -8.05 -14.66 7.17
C ILE A 278 -9.46 -14.08 7.05
N SER A 279 -9.64 -12.78 7.28
CA SER A 279 -10.93 -12.11 7.15
C SER A 279 -11.49 -12.20 5.72
N SER A 280 -10.62 -12.13 4.71
CA SER A 280 -11.02 -12.21 3.31
C SER A 280 -11.53 -13.58 2.86
N LEU A 281 -11.23 -14.65 3.61
CA LEU A 281 -11.80 -15.98 3.36
C LEU A 281 -13.32 -16.02 3.56
N PHE A 282 -13.87 -15.09 4.35
CA PHE A 282 -15.31 -14.99 4.60
C PHE A 282 -16.06 -14.10 3.61
N THR A 283 -15.37 -13.47 2.65
CA THR A 283 -15.94 -12.48 1.74
C THR A 283 -15.71 -12.86 0.27
N SER A 284 -14.53 -12.59 -0.29
CA SER A 284 -14.22 -12.75 -1.72
C SER A 284 -12.93 -13.51 -2.00
N GLY A 285 -12.38 -14.13 -0.95
CA GLY A 285 -11.14 -14.90 -1.03
C GLY A 285 -9.88 -14.05 -0.87
N VAL A 286 -8.75 -14.74 -0.90
CA VAL A 286 -7.43 -14.16 -0.61
C VAL A 286 -6.90 -13.30 -1.77
N GLY A 287 -7.28 -13.65 -3.00
CA GLY A 287 -6.90 -12.97 -4.22
C GLY A 287 -5.65 -13.51 -4.91
N SER A 288 -5.25 -12.87 -6.02
CA SER A 288 -4.09 -13.30 -6.81
C SER A 288 -2.79 -12.62 -6.37
N LEU A 289 -1.73 -13.40 -6.24
CA LEU A 289 -0.36 -12.90 -6.00
C LEU A 289 0.36 -12.48 -7.29
N GLN A 290 -0.25 -12.72 -8.45
CA GLN A 290 0.32 -12.35 -9.76
C GLN A 290 -0.06 -10.94 -10.20
N TYR A 291 -0.89 -10.22 -9.41
CA TYR A 291 -1.27 -8.86 -9.74
C TYR A 291 -0.03 -7.96 -9.90
N PRO A 292 0.06 -7.16 -10.97
CA PRO A 292 1.23 -6.33 -11.25
C PRO A 292 1.32 -5.12 -10.31
N VAL A 293 2.53 -4.83 -9.81
CA VAL A 293 2.86 -3.69 -8.95
C VAL A 293 3.89 -2.81 -9.64
N LEU A 294 3.58 -1.53 -9.76
CA LEU A 294 4.43 -0.54 -10.43
C LEU A 294 5.72 -0.27 -9.63
N ILE A 295 6.86 -0.36 -10.31
CA ILE A 295 8.19 0.04 -9.81
C ILE A 295 8.73 1.16 -10.69
N TYR A 296 9.19 2.23 -10.06
CA TYR A 296 9.80 3.37 -10.73
C TYR A 296 11.29 3.09 -10.97
N ASP A 297 11.74 3.07 -12.23
CA ASP A 297 13.16 2.96 -12.53
C ASP A 297 13.86 4.32 -12.58
N GLY A 298 13.10 5.37 -12.90
CA GLY A 298 13.58 6.73 -12.99
C GLY A 298 13.95 7.10 -14.43
N PRO A 299 14.86 8.06 -14.63
CA PRO A 299 15.17 8.54 -15.97
C PRO A 299 15.88 7.47 -16.79
N ALA A 300 15.55 7.43 -18.09
CA ALA A 300 16.27 6.58 -19.03
C ALA A 300 17.76 6.92 -19.04
N GLU A 301 18.62 5.90 -19.07
CA GLU A 301 20.07 6.10 -19.13
C GLU A 301 20.43 6.99 -20.31
N SER A 302 20.99 8.16 -20.02
CA SER A 302 21.47 9.06 -21.07
C SER A 302 22.64 8.40 -21.78
N PRO A 303 22.66 8.34 -23.13
CA PRO A 303 23.82 7.84 -23.87
C PRO A 303 25.08 8.69 -23.63
N PHE A 304 24.94 9.85 -22.99
CA PHE A 304 26.02 10.74 -22.59
C PHE A 304 26.39 10.65 -21.09
N GLY A 305 25.75 9.75 -20.33
CA GLY A 305 26.07 9.47 -18.93
C GLY A 305 25.63 10.55 -17.93
N PHE A 306 24.80 11.52 -18.34
CA PHE A 306 24.25 12.50 -17.42
C PHE A 306 22.96 11.96 -16.77
N GLU A 307 22.99 11.82 -15.44
CA GLU A 307 21.79 11.60 -14.63
C GLU A 307 20.92 12.86 -14.71
N SER A 308 19.71 12.76 -15.29
CA SER A 308 18.81 13.89 -15.32
C SER A 308 18.26 14.15 -13.91
N THR A 309 18.44 15.36 -13.42
CA THR A 309 17.94 15.80 -12.10
C THR A 309 16.51 16.34 -12.15
N ILE A 310 15.75 15.99 -13.19
CA ILE A 310 14.39 16.46 -13.42
C ILE A 310 13.54 15.25 -13.79
N LEU A 311 12.37 15.14 -13.18
CA LEU A 311 11.38 14.12 -13.51
C LEU A 311 10.84 14.38 -14.92
N ASN A 312 10.80 13.35 -15.74
CA ASN A 312 10.31 13.45 -17.11
C ASN A 312 9.25 12.39 -17.40
N GLU A 313 8.00 12.81 -17.35
CA GLU A 313 6.83 11.94 -17.58
C GLU A 313 6.85 11.20 -18.94
N TRP A 314 7.60 11.70 -19.93
CA TRP A 314 7.68 11.14 -21.29
C TRP A 314 8.74 10.05 -21.41
N THR A 315 9.88 10.20 -20.72
CA THR A 315 11.06 9.34 -20.90
C THR A 315 11.32 8.44 -19.72
N ASP A 316 10.82 8.78 -18.54
CA ASP A 316 11.09 8.00 -17.34
C ASP A 316 10.53 6.59 -17.51
N MET A 317 11.36 5.64 -17.08
CA MET A 317 11.15 4.21 -17.22
C MET A 317 10.51 3.64 -15.96
N PHE A 318 9.79 2.55 -16.17
CA PHE A 318 9.15 1.77 -15.13
C PHE A 318 9.05 0.32 -15.57
N HIS A 319 8.85 -0.56 -14.61
CA HIS A 319 8.47 -1.93 -14.85
C HIS A 319 7.47 -2.39 -13.79
N PHE A 320 6.89 -3.56 -14.01
CA PHE A 320 5.99 -4.18 -13.05
C PHE A 320 6.66 -5.42 -12.44
N ILE A 321 6.52 -5.55 -11.13
CA ILE A 321 6.82 -6.79 -10.41
C ILE A 321 5.52 -7.45 -9.96
N THR A 322 5.57 -8.73 -9.63
CA THR A 322 4.39 -9.40 -9.10
C THR A 322 4.14 -9.01 -7.66
N LEU A 323 2.87 -9.07 -7.23
CA LEU A 323 2.48 -8.85 -5.84
C LEU A 323 3.21 -9.81 -4.87
N ARG A 324 3.55 -11.02 -5.33
CA ARG A 324 4.41 -11.98 -4.61
C ARG A 324 5.78 -11.40 -4.27
N GLU A 325 6.48 -10.86 -5.26
CA GLU A 325 7.82 -10.27 -5.09
C GLU A 325 7.76 -9.02 -4.23
N TYR A 326 6.74 -8.20 -4.45
CA TYR A 326 6.43 -7.03 -3.64
C TYR A 326 6.29 -7.42 -2.16
N PHE A 327 5.39 -8.35 -1.82
CA PHE A 327 5.17 -8.76 -0.42
C PHE A 327 6.38 -9.45 0.19
N GLY A 328 7.14 -10.25 -0.57
CA GLY A 328 8.38 -10.85 -0.07
C GLY A 328 9.38 -9.78 0.38
N THR A 329 9.53 -8.73 -0.42
CA THR A 329 10.41 -7.60 -0.14
C THR A 329 9.92 -6.75 1.03
N VAL A 330 8.62 -6.43 1.07
CA VAL A 330 7.98 -5.72 2.18
C VAL A 330 8.14 -6.49 3.49
N LEU A 331 7.92 -7.81 3.48
CA LEU A 331 8.04 -8.67 4.67
C LEU A 331 9.48 -8.68 5.19
N LEU A 332 10.46 -8.81 4.29
CA LEU A 332 11.88 -8.79 4.66
C LEU A 332 12.26 -7.46 5.31
N LEU A 333 11.90 -6.33 4.68
CA LEU A 333 12.19 -5.00 5.22
C LEU A 333 11.45 -4.75 6.54
N THR A 334 10.21 -5.24 6.66
CA THR A 334 9.42 -5.18 7.91
C THR A 334 10.13 -5.91 9.05
N ILE A 335 10.67 -7.10 8.82
CA ILE A 335 11.39 -7.86 9.86
C ILE A 335 12.62 -7.08 10.34
N VAL A 336 13.41 -6.51 9.43
CA VAL A 336 14.59 -5.71 9.81
C VAL A 336 14.18 -4.42 10.51
N LEU A 337 13.09 -3.77 10.06
CA LEU A 337 12.52 -2.60 10.71
C LEU A 337 12.04 -2.90 12.13
N VAL A 338 11.42 -4.07 12.37
CA VAL A 338 11.08 -4.55 13.71
C VAL A 338 12.32 -4.64 14.59
N VAL A 339 13.42 -5.23 14.09
CA VAL A 339 14.68 -5.32 14.84
C VAL A 339 15.19 -3.93 15.21
N PHE A 340 15.21 -3.00 14.25
CA PHE A 340 15.62 -1.62 14.48
C PHE A 340 14.76 -0.92 15.55
N MET A 341 13.44 -0.82 15.31
CA MET A 341 12.52 -0.12 16.19
C MET A 341 12.44 -0.76 17.59
N PHE A 342 12.42 -2.09 17.67
CA PHE A 342 12.41 -2.81 18.94
C PHE A 342 13.69 -2.57 19.73
N SER A 343 14.85 -2.49 19.07
CA SER A 343 16.12 -2.21 19.75
C SER A 343 16.16 -0.80 20.34
N ILE A 344 15.67 0.20 19.60
CA ILE A 344 15.54 1.57 20.12
C ILE A 344 14.52 1.61 21.27
N TYR A 345 13.35 0.98 21.11
CA TYR A 345 12.35 0.88 22.17
C TYR A 345 12.93 0.26 23.45
N TYR A 346 13.62 -0.87 23.30
CA TYR A 346 14.21 -1.59 24.41
C TYR A 346 15.28 -0.74 25.10
N LEU A 347 16.12 -0.03 24.33
CA LEU A 347 17.09 0.92 24.88
C LEU A 347 16.41 1.99 25.73
N LEU A 348 15.37 2.64 25.20
CA LEU A 348 14.57 3.63 25.95
C LEU A 348 13.98 3.03 27.23
N SER A 349 13.50 1.78 27.17
CA SER A 349 12.94 1.08 28.33
C SER A 349 13.94 0.82 29.47
N LEU A 350 15.24 0.85 29.18
CA LEU A 350 16.30 0.77 30.19
C LEU A 350 16.54 2.10 30.91
N PHE A 351 16.20 3.24 30.27
CA PHE A 351 16.32 4.56 30.86
C PHE A 351 15.03 5.02 31.55
N ILE A 352 13.89 4.75 30.92
CA ILE A 352 12.59 5.27 31.34
C ILE A 352 11.70 4.10 31.76
N LYS A 353 11.29 4.13 33.03
CA LYS A 353 10.48 3.06 33.67
C LYS A 353 9.00 3.09 33.29
N SER A 354 8.60 3.98 32.39
CA SER A 354 7.22 4.14 31.92
C SER A 354 7.06 3.64 30.48
N PRO A 355 6.37 2.50 30.27
CA PRO A 355 5.97 2.01 28.96
C PRO A 355 5.39 3.03 28.00
N THR A 356 4.41 3.80 28.47
CA THR A 356 3.65 4.74 27.63
C THR A 356 4.55 5.87 27.14
N VAL A 357 5.46 6.35 28.00
CA VAL A 357 6.43 7.38 27.64
C VAL A 357 7.43 6.85 26.61
N ASN A 358 7.89 5.60 26.74
CA ASN A 358 8.77 4.98 25.74
C ASN A 358 8.12 4.89 24.36
N ALA A 359 6.86 4.45 24.30
CA ALA A 359 6.11 4.37 23.05
C ALA A 359 5.90 5.75 22.43
N ALA A 360 5.55 6.76 23.24
CA ALA A 360 5.37 8.13 22.78
C ALA A 360 6.68 8.72 22.21
N ILE A 361 7.81 8.54 22.91
CA ILE A 361 9.12 9.00 22.42
C ILE A 361 9.49 8.30 21.12
N LEU A 362 9.31 6.97 21.03
CA LEU A 362 9.61 6.24 19.81
C LEU A 362 8.75 6.72 18.63
N LEU A 363 7.46 6.97 18.85
CA LEU A 363 6.55 7.52 17.84
C LEU A 363 7.02 8.91 17.38
N ILE A 364 7.35 9.80 18.31
CA ILE A 364 7.85 11.15 18.00
C ILE A 364 9.15 11.08 17.20
N VAL A 365 10.13 10.27 17.65
CA VAL A 365 11.43 10.13 16.98
C VAL A 365 11.26 9.55 15.58
N THR A 366 10.38 8.55 15.42
CA THR A 366 10.11 7.94 14.11
C THR A 366 9.43 8.94 13.17
N PHE A 367 8.41 9.65 13.64
CA PHE A 367 7.69 10.65 12.84
C PHE A 367 8.58 11.85 12.47
N PHE A 368 9.35 12.37 13.43
CA PHE A 368 10.32 13.44 13.20
C PHE A 368 11.41 12.98 12.21
N GLY A 369 11.93 11.77 12.39
CA GLY A 369 12.92 11.20 11.50
C GLY A 369 12.41 11.01 10.07
N MET A 370 11.13 10.67 9.90
CA MET A 370 10.51 10.54 8.58
C MET A 370 10.26 11.89 7.90
N THR A 371 9.85 12.92 8.65
CA THR A 371 9.37 14.19 8.07
C THR A 371 10.45 15.26 7.97
N VAL A 372 11.34 15.36 8.96
CA VAL A 372 12.28 16.47 9.08
C VAL A 372 13.66 16.13 8.54
N LEU A 373 14.11 14.88 8.72
CA LEU A 373 15.43 14.48 8.22
C LEU A 373 15.39 14.27 6.71
N SER A 374 16.43 14.76 6.02
CA SER A 374 16.61 14.54 4.59
C SER A 374 16.53 13.05 4.25
N LYS A 375 15.83 12.75 3.15
CA LYS A 375 15.72 11.40 2.59
C LYS A 375 17.05 11.00 1.97
N ALA A 376 17.95 10.52 2.82
CA ALA A 376 19.28 10.09 2.44
C ALA A 376 19.37 8.56 2.47
N PRO A 377 20.24 7.94 1.63
CA PRO A 377 20.44 6.49 1.58
C PRO A 377 20.86 5.87 2.92
N TYR A 378 21.57 6.62 3.76
CA TYR A 378 22.10 6.11 5.03
C TYR A 378 21.29 6.56 6.25
N ASN A 379 20.17 7.24 6.04
CA ASN A 379 19.24 7.60 7.11
C ASN A 379 18.27 6.44 7.35
N PRO A 380 18.24 5.80 8.55
CA PRO A 380 17.34 4.69 8.82
C PRO A 380 15.85 5.07 8.70
N PHE A 381 15.52 6.34 8.93
CA PHE A 381 14.13 6.80 8.89
C PHE A 381 13.59 6.95 7.45
N THR A 382 14.46 6.99 6.44
CA THR A 382 14.07 6.86 5.03
C THR A 382 13.34 5.54 4.78
N TYR A 383 13.73 4.47 5.48
CA TYR A 383 13.24 3.11 5.27
C TYR A 383 12.03 2.72 6.13
N VAL A 384 11.47 3.66 6.88
CA VAL A 384 10.23 3.45 7.63
C VAL A 384 9.03 3.44 6.68
N ASP A 385 9.07 4.22 5.60
CA ASP A 385 8.12 4.13 4.50
C ASP A 385 8.50 2.99 3.56
N ILE A 386 8.11 1.77 3.94
CA ILE A 386 8.45 0.56 3.20
C ILE A 386 7.88 0.60 1.77
N HIS A 387 6.68 1.16 1.58
CA HIS A 387 6.05 1.23 0.26
C HIS A 387 6.92 2.01 -0.72
N ARG A 388 7.28 3.24 -0.34
CA ARG A 388 8.03 4.19 -1.19
C ARG A 388 9.48 3.78 -1.46
N VAL A 389 10.03 2.91 -0.62
CA VAL A 389 11.35 2.29 -0.85
C VAL A 389 11.23 1.12 -1.81
N VAL A 390 10.24 0.24 -1.60
CA VAL A 390 10.09 -0.96 -2.45
C VAL A 390 9.66 -0.58 -3.87
N ASN A 391 8.74 0.38 -4.02
CA ASN A 391 8.34 0.88 -5.34
C ASN A 391 9.41 1.79 -6.01
N ARG A 392 10.51 2.10 -5.31
CA ARG A 392 11.59 3.02 -5.71
C ARG A 392 11.20 4.48 -5.92
N GLU A 393 10.01 4.90 -5.50
CA GLU A 393 9.56 6.30 -5.56
C GLU A 393 10.56 7.25 -4.88
N PHE A 394 11.07 6.91 -3.70
CA PHE A 394 12.06 7.74 -3.02
C PHE A 394 13.39 7.86 -3.78
N ALA A 395 13.82 6.82 -4.49
CA ALA A 395 15.04 6.88 -5.28
C ALA A 395 14.89 7.90 -6.43
N VAL A 396 13.74 7.88 -7.10
CA VAL A 396 13.47 8.72 -8.26
C VAL A 396 13.19 10.17 -7.84
N VAL A 397 12.33 10.41 -6.83
CA VAL A 397 12.00 11.78 -6.36
C VAL A 397 13.23 12.51 -5.81
N ASN A 398 14.14 11.79 -5.15
CA ASN A 398 15.34 12.40 -4.57
C ASN A 398 16.56 12.32 -5.50
N PHE A 399 16.40 11.83 -6.74
CA PHE A 399 17.49 11.58 -7.69
C PHE A 399 18.69 10.87 -7.03
N ASN A 400 18.38 9.82 -6.28
CA ASN A 400 19.37 9.09 -5.50
C ASN A 400 19.12 7.59 -5.58
N GLU A 401 19.74 6.95 -6.57
CA GLU A 401 19.63 5.51 -6.80
C GLU A 401 20.17 4.67 -5.65
N ALA A 402 20.99 5.24 -4.75
CA ALA A 402 21.45 4.52 -3.57
C ALA A 402 20.33 4.31 -2.53
N ILE A 403 19.15 4.92 -2.66
CA ILE A 403 17.99 4.57 -1.86
C ILE A 403 17.41 3.25 -2.40
N THR A 404 18.00 2.13 -1.99
CA THR A 404 17.58 0.78 -2.40
C THR A 404 17.11 -0.03 -1.21
N VAL A 405 16.34 -1.09 -1.47
CA VAL A 405 15.98 -2.09 -0.46
C VAL A 405 17.23 -2.67 0.20
N GLY A 406 18.27 -2.97 -0.58
CA GLY A 406 19.54 -3.52 -0.08
C GLY A 406 20.20 -2.59 0.96
N ASN A 407 20.29 -1.29 0.64
CA ASN A 407 20.82 -0.30 1.57
C ASN A 407 19.91 -0.13 2.80
N GLY A 408 18.60 -0.23 2.64
CA GLY A 408 17.65 -0.25 3.75
C GLY A 408 17.89 -1.39 4.73
N LEU A 409 18.03 -2.62 4.22
CA LEU A 409 18.34 -3.80 5.03
C LEU A 409 19.68 -3.63 5.77
N MET A 410 20.68 -3.10 5.08
CA MET A 410 22.00 -2.85 5.64
C MET A 410 21.95 -1.81 6.77
N VAL A 411 21.40 -0.61 6.51
CA VAL A 411 21.37 0.51 7.44
C VAL A 411 20.53 0.19 8.68
N LEU A 412 19.31 -0.31 8.49
CA LEU A 412 18.44 -0.70 9.59
C LEU A 412 19.06 -1.86 10.40
N GLY A 413 19.65 -2.84 9.73
CA GLY A 413 20.32 -3.98 10.35
C GLY A 413 21.53 -3.56 11.19
N MET A 414 22.45 -2.78 10.62
CA MET A 414 23.66 -2.29 11.32
C MET A 414 23.30 -1.44 12.53
N ILE A 415 22.40 -0.46 12.37
CA ILE A 415 21.99 0.41 13.48
C ILE A 415 21.24 -0.39 14.54
N GLY A 416 20.41 -1.35 14.13
CA GLY A 416 19.77 -2.32 15.03
C GLY A 416 20.79 -3.09 15.87
N VAL A 417 21.83 -3.66 15.25
CA VAL A 417 22.90 -4.39 15.95
C VAL A 417 23.68 -3.50 16.92
N ILE A 418 24.00 -2.26 16.51
CA ILE A 418 24.65 -1.28 17.39
C ILE A 418 23.76 -0.99 18.61
N ALA A 419 22.46 -0.76 18.39
CA ALA A 419 21.50 -0.53 19.46
C ALA A 419 21.38 -1.73 20.42
N ILE A 420 21.44 -2.97 19.92
CA ILE A 420 21.49 -4.18 20.77
C ILE A 420 22.75 -4.18 21.64
N GLY A 421 23.90 -3.82 21.07
CA GLY A 421 25.17 -3.68 21.81
C GLY A 421 25.05 -2.66 22.95
N LEU A 422 24.49 -1.48 22.66
CA LEU A 422 24.23 -0.45 23.66
C LEU A 422 23.24 -0.91 24.73
N CYS A 423 22.18 -1.63 24.35
CA CYS A 423 21.23 -2.24 25.28
C CYS A 423 21.94 -3.19 26.24
N TYR A 424 22.82 -4.05 25.73
CA TYR A 424 23.57 -5.00 26.55
C TYR A 424 24.51 -4.28 27.54
N LEU A 425 25.26 -3.28 27.07
CA LEU A 425 26.15 -2.48 27.91
C LEU A 425 25.39 -1.78 29.02
N ARG A 426 24.24 -1.16 28.71
CA ARG A 426 23.41 -0.49 29.70
C ARG A 426 22.77 -1.47 30.68
N PHE A 427 22.23 -2.59 30.19
CA PHE A 427 21.62 -3.63 31.02
C PHE A 427 22.62 -4.21 32.02
N ARG A 428 23.87 -4.40 31.62
CA ARG A 428 24.95 -4.86 32.52
C ARG A 428 25.13 -3.94 33.72
N ARG A 429 25.09 -2.62 33.52
CA ARG A 429 25.19 -1.62 34.60
C ARG A 429 23.93 -1.57 35.46
N PHE A 430 22.76 -1.63 34.82
CA PHE A 430 21.46 -1.52 35.49
C PHE A 430 21.17 -2.62 36.53
N VAL A 431 21.78 -3.80 36.41
CA VAL A 431 21.60 -4.93 37.36
C VAL A 431 22.69 -4.92 38.46
N VAL A 432 23.51 -3.88 38.56
CA VAL A 432 24.56 -3.75 39.60
C VAL A 432 24.22 -2.65 40.62
N GLU A 433 23.41 -1.67 40.21
CA GLU A 433 22.88 -0.57 41.01
C GLU A 433 21.43 -0.85 41.44
#